data_AF-A0A453MSG1-F1
#
_entry.id   AF-A0A453MSG1-F1
#
_cell.length_a   1.000
_cell.length_b   1.000
_cell.length_c   1.000
_cell.angle_alpha   90.00
_cell.angle_beta   90.00
_cell.angle_gamma   90.00
#
_symmetry.space_group_name_H-M   'P 1'
#
loop_
_entity.id
_entity.type
_entity.pdbx_description
1 polymer ?
#
loop_
_entity_poly.entity_id
_entity_poly.type
_entity_poly.pdbx_seq_one_letter_code
_entity_poly.pdbx_strand_id
1 'polypeptide(L)' 'VVTSYEVLERRLRELGWERYLNDPCLLQFHQRSTVHLISVPRDFARLKLVHMHDVVVKTRNVFQVRDA' A
#
# COMPACT_ATOMS: atom_id res chain seq x y z
N VAL A 1 11.77 -7.45 -1.77
CA VAL A 1 10.97 -7.19 -2.98
C VAL A 1 9.51 -7.40 -2.64
N VAL A 2 8.62 -6.51 -3.08
CA VAL A 2 7.17 -6.67 -2.93
C VAL A 2 6.64 -7.31 -4.20
N THR A 3 6.30 -8.61 -4.13
CA THR A 3 5.87 -9.40 -5.29
C THR A 3 4.37 -9.70 -5.29
N SER A 4 3.67 -9.42 -4.19
CA SER A 4 2.23 -9.60 -4.05
C SER A 4 1.67 -8.65 -2.99
N TYR A 5 0.34 -8.51 -2.93
CA TYR A 5 -0.32 -7.72 -1.89
C TYR A 5 -0.20 -8.33 -0.49
N GLU A 6 -0.03 -9.65 -0.36
CA GLU A 6 0.23 -10.28 0.93
C GLU A 6 1.56 -9.81 1.52
N VAL A 7 2.60 -9.73 0.67
CA VAL A 7 3.91 -9.21 1.08
C VAL A 7 3.80 -7.72 1.44
N LEU A 8 3.09 -6.92 0.62
CA LEU A 8 2.88 -5.50 0.90
C LEU A 8 2.14 -5.30 2.23
N GLU A 9 1.03 -6.02 2.43
CA GLU A 9 0.20 -5.91 3.63
C GLU A 9 0.98 -6.29 4.89
N ARG A 10 1.76 -7.37 4.87
CA ARG A 10 2.60 -7.75 6.01
C ARG A 10 3.58 -6.63 6.38
N ARG A 11 4.24 -6.03 5.39
CA ARG A 11 5.18 -4.91 5.62
C ARG A 11 4.47 -3.66 6.12
N LEU A 12 3.31 -3.33 5.56
CA LEU A 12 2.49 -2.21 6.03
C LEU A 12 2.02 -2.44 7.48
N ARG A 13 1.65 -3.67 7.84
CA ARG A 13 1.24 -4.03 9.20
C ARG A 13 2.37 -3.86 10.22
N GLU A 14 3.60 -4.21 9.86
CA GLU A 14 4.81 -3.95 10.68
C GLU A 14 5.00 -2.44 10.96
N LEU A 15 4.47 -1.57 10.09
CA LEU A 15 4.49 -0.11 10.22
C LEU A 15 3.21 0.47 10.87
N GLY A 16 2.31 -0.39 11.37
CA GLY A 16 1.07 0.02 12.03
C GLY A 16 -0.07 0.41 11.09
N TRP A 17 -0.01 0.00 9.82
CA TRP A 17 -1.14 0.13 8.89
C TRP A 17 -2.08 -1.08 8.99
N GLU A 18 -3.37 -0.83 8.83
CA GLU A 18 -4.42 -1.83 8.94
C GLU A 18 -5.33 -1.82 7.71
N ARG A 19 -6.03 -2.94 7.47
CA ARG A 19 -7.01 -3.03 6.38
C ARG A 19 -8.15 -2.05 6.60
N TYR A 20 -8.48 -1.29 5.56
CA TYR A 20 -9.67 -0.45 5.53
C TYR A 20 -10.64 -0.99 4.48
N LEU A 21 -11.81 -1.46 4.92
CA LEU A 21 -12.83 -2.07 4.06
C LEU A 21 -13.94 -1.05 3.79
N ASN A 22 -13.78 -0.26 2.71
CA ASN A 22 -14.77 0.73 2.30
C ASN A 22 -15.22 0.54 0.86
N ASP A 23 -14.27 0.46 -0.09
CA ASP A 23 -14.57 0.21 -1.50
C ASP A 23 -14.21 -1.24 -1.88
N PRO A 24 -15.17 -2.07 -2.35
CA PRO A 24 -14.90 -3.44 -2.75
C PRO A 24 -13.97 -3.58 -3.96
N CYS A 25 -13.88 -2.55 -4.81
CA CYS A 25 -13.02 -2.52 -6.00
C CYS A 25 -11.56 -2.17 -5.67
N LEU A 26 -11.30 -1.64 -4.47
CA LEU A 26 -10.00 -1.22 -4.01
C LEU A 26 -9.51 -2.07 -2.85
N LEU A 27 -8.22 -1.96 -2.63
CA LEU A 27 -7.51 -2.56 -1.54
C LEU A 27 -6.88 -1.43 -0.73
N GLN A 28 -7.51 -1.10 0.40
CA GLN A 28 -7.16 0.10 1.15
C GLN A 28 -6.52 -0.23 2.49
N PHE A 29 -5.64 0.67 2.93
CA PHE A 29 -4.96 0.60 4.22
C PHE A 29 -5.00 1.95 4.91
N HIS A 30 -5.33 1.96 6.19
CA HIS A 30 -5.33 3.16 7.03
C HIS A 30 -4.31 3.01 8.16
N GLN A 31 -3.63 4.09 8.51
CA GLN A 31 -2.77 4.14 9.68
C GLN A 31 -3.48 4.88 10.80
N ARG A 32 -3.90 4.18 11.87
CA ARG A 32 -4.77 4.73 12.93
C ARG A 32 -4.29 6.04 13.55
N SER A 33 -2.97 6.24 13.63
CA SER A 33 -2.35 7.43 14.20
C SER A 33 -2.33 8.64 13.26
N THR A 34 -2.80 8.50 12.01
CA THR A 34 -2.76 9.55 10.99
C THR A 34 -4.05 9.56 10.15
N VAL A 35 -4.21 10.59 9.31
CA VAL A 35 -5.29 10.67 8.30
C VAL A 35 -4.93 9.96 6.98
N HIS A 36 -3.78 9.30 6.90
CA HIS A 36 -3.30 8.74 5.65
C HIS A 36 -4.02 7.45 5.28
N LEU A 37 -4.42 7.35 4.00
CA LEU A 37 -5.09 6.20 3.42
C LEU A 37 -4.35 5.77 2.14
N ILE A 38 -3.72 4.60 2.13
CA ILE A 38 -3.16 4.01 0.91
C ILE A 38 -4.29 3.29 0.18
N SER A 39 -4.45 3.53 -1.11
CA SER A 39 -5.42 2.83 -1.96
C SER A 39 -4.73 2.23 -3.16
N VAL A 40 -4.83 0.93 -3.32
CA VAL A 40 -4.29 0.21 -4.49
C VAL A 40 -5.40 -0.62 -5.15
N PRO A 41 -5.28 -0.97 -6.45
CA PRO A 41 -6.25 -1.83 -7.11
C PRO A 41 -6.31 -3.19 -6.42
N ARG A 42 -7.48 -3.84 -6.39
CA ARG A 42 -7.60 -5.18 -5.78
C ARG A 42 -6.80 -6.26 -6.52
N ASP A 43 -6.65 -6.09 -7.84
CA ASP A 43 -5.81 -6.93 -8.68
C ASP A 43 -4.38 -6.37 -8.74
N PHE A 44 -3.40 -7.21 -8.38
CA PHE A 44 -1.99 -6.84 -8.36
C PHE A 44 -1.45 -6.55 -9.77
N ALA A 45 -1.98 -7.19 -10.81
CA ALA A 45 -1.59 -6.93 -12.19
C ALA A 45 -1.96 -5.51 -12.66
N ARG A 46 -2.90 -4.85 -11.97
CA ARG A 46 -3.32 -3.47 -12.23
C ARG A 46 -2.52 -2.45 -11.43
N LEU A 47 -1.59 -2.88 -10.57
CA LEU A 47 -0.72 -1.99 -9.82
C LEU A 47 0.16 -1.19 -10.80
N LYS A 48 0.14 0.13 -10.63
CA LYS A 48 0.88 1.08 -11.48
C LYS A 48 1.81 1.93 -10.63
N LEU A 49 2.78 2.56 -11.28
CA LEU A 49 3.78 3.46 -10.68
C LEU A 49 3.16 4.51 -9.74
N VAL A 50 2.02 5.11 -10.12
CA VAL A 50 1.30 6.09 -9.27
C VAL A 50 0.90 5.54 -7.90
N HIS A 51 0.44 4.29 -7.85
CA HIS A 51 0.07 3.62 -6.59
C HIS A 51 1.30 3.29 -5.76
N MET A 52 2.39 2.88 -6.41
CA MET A 52 3.65 2.57 -5.74
C MET A 52 4.27 3.83 -5.12
N HIS A 53 4.25 4.96 -5.82
CA HIS A 53 4.69 6.24 -5.27
C HIS A 53 3.84 6.68 -4.08
N ASP A 54 2.52 6.50 -4.16
CA ASP A 54 1.63 6.82 -3.03
C ASP A 54 2.01 6.04 -1.77
N VAL A 55 2.32 4.74 -1.91
CA VAL A 55 2.85 3.90 -0.82
C VAL A 55 4.15 4.47 -0.27
N VAL A 56 5.11 4.80 -1.12
CA VAL A 56 6.43 5.35 -0.70
C VAL A 56 6.26 6.64 0.10
N VAL A 57 5.47 7.58 -0.40
CA VAL A 57 5.26 8.88 0.27
C VAL A 57 4.56 8.68 1.61
N LYS A 58 3.48 7.90 1.65
CA LYS A 58 2.70 7.68 2.89
C LYS A 58 3.45 6.87 3.95
N THR A 59 4.43 6.08 3.54
CA THR A 59 5.31 5.32 4.45
C THR A 59 6.62 6.04 4.76
N ARG A 60 6.73 7.35 4.44
CA ARG A 60 7.92 8.17 4.72
C ARG A 60 9.21 7.57 4.14
N ASN A 61 9.16 7.06 2.91
CA ASN A 61 10.28 6.48 2.18
C ASN A 61 10.88 5.19 2.79
N VAL A 62 10.13 4.47 3.63
CA VAL A 62 10.53 3.11 4.05
C VAL A 62 10.57 2.16 2.85
N PHE A 63 9.71 2.39 1.85
CA PHE A 63 9.74 1.69 0.57
C PHE A 63 10.50 2.51 -0.47
N GLN A 64 11.05 1.81 -1.46
CA GLN A 64 11.65 2.40 -2.66
C GLN A 64 11.08 1.69 -3.89
N VAL A 65 10.70 2.47 -4.92
CA VAL A 65 10.40 1.92 -6.25
C VAL A 65 11.71 1.83 -7.03
N ARG A 66 11.96 0.69 -7.66
CA ARG A 66 13.10 0.46 -8.54
C ARG A 66 12.58 -0.04 -9.88
N ASP A 67 13.16 0.46 -10.96
CA ASP A 67 13.01 -0.14 -12.27
C ASP A 67 13.66 -1.54 -12.26
N ALA A 68 13.11 -2.44 -13.07
CA ALA A 68 13.56 -3.82 -13.20
C ALA A 68 14.73 -3.92 -14.20
#